data_AF-A0A812WBY7-F1
#
_entry.id   AF-A0A812WBY7-F1
#
_cell.length_a   1.000
_cell.length_b   1.000
_cell.length_c   1.000
_cell.angle_alpha   90.00
_cell.angle_beta   90.00
_cell.angle_gamma   90.00
#
_symmetry.space_group_name_H-M   'P 1'
#
loop_
_entity.id
_entity.type
_entity.pdbx_description
1 polymer ?
#
loop_
_entity_poly.entity_id
_entity_poly.type
_entity_poly.pdbx_seq_one_letter_code
_entity_poly.pdbx_strand_id
1 'polypeptide(L)'
;MFHAGEELHSGKWLADFQKTGLTAWHICIEKLQMGPLQSCDGELLQAFCAQTLARLSRAFASWFPDVESRAIARDCLESLLTGHAHGQSLVWKQLALALACAELWLGTWAAAASLNSSLPATVRRELLVLPAELLFDAKALPLTDQNLRQGAAASLFRSCDAVFGFLLGTGSDGQDLRILGAWLRAVRKAQLWLPTGDVAAPLRCLAQYLEPLCSAALMAKAEASEVAQQLAKWRGAPKEAAALLGPLCSSLFQGDSSMEAELREDSLKSWLLPLLVDLAEDFWPRAAVGELDLDWELIARQAFALLSEAAQTWDGTHSVEECLNKIKSLSAWSLTQETLHAAVRAADTFSFHDSGQATAFQPPPEKRSRRAHDRWQLSRHHLAQASSISSLFSLLLQTLLDCMRLPEFPEDEEALGMLQRARQEVEAALLPWAALLTNSETWIAELWEPLRRVEELLSGVKEEEGDFLTFQVARDIEVVIWFFGAFCASLPEGQPSFAAAEAASRAISSI
;
A
#
# COMPACT_ATOMS: atom_id res chain seq x y z
N MET A 1 9.59 28.51 31.26
CA MET A 1 9.96 27.17 31.75
C MET A 1 9.21 27.06 33.07
N PHE A 2 8.01 26.47 33.06
CA PHE A 2 7.22 26.34 34.29
C PHE A 2 8.06 25.57 35.31
N HIS A 3 8.39 26.23 36.42
CA HIS A 3 9.32 25.69 37.40
C HIS A 3 8.78 24.40 38.01
N ALA A 4 9.63 23.38 37.98
CA ALA A 4 9.46 22.08 38.62
C ALA A 4 9.24 22.24 40.13
N GLY A 5 7.97 22.29 40.52
CA GLY A 5 7.48 21.99 41.86
C GLY A 5 6.48 20.85 41.73
N GLU A 6 6.94 19.63 41.98
CA GLU A 6 6.15 18.39 42.01
C GLU A 6 5.38 18.05 40.72
N GLU A 7 6.09 17.54 39.71
CA GLU A 7 5.51 16.98 38.46
C GLU A 7 4.42 15.92 38.73
N LEU A 8 4.50 15.21 39.87
CA LEU A 8 3.52 14.21 40.30
C LEU A 8 2.21 14.81 40.85
N HIS A 9 2.24 15.94 41.55
CA HIS A 9 1.06 16.54 42.19
C HIS A 9 0.39 17.59 41.28
N SER A 10 1.19 18.41 40.59
CA SER A 10 0.70 19.32 39.56
C SER A 10 0.12 18.57 38.36
N GLY A 11 0.78 17.50 37.89
CA GLY A 11 0.28 16.65 36.80
C GLY A 11 -1.04 15.95 37.15
N LYS A 12 -1.16 15.41 38.37
CA LYS A 12 -2.41 14.79 38.84
C LYS A 12 -3.54 15.81 38.97
N TRP A 13 -3.26 16.98 39.53
CA TRP A 13 -4.25 18.06 39.66
C TRP A 13 -4.73 18.55 38.28
N LEU A 14 -3.83 18.75 37.32
CA LEU A 14 -4.19 19.12 35.95
C LEU A 14 -5.00 18.03 35.25
N ALA A 15 -4.66 16.76 35.45
CA ALA A 15 -5.43 15.64 34.93
C ALA A 15 -6.84 15.54 35.55
N ASP A 16 -6.97 15.86 36.84
CA ASP A 16 -8.24 15.93 37.54
C ASP A 16 -9.07 17.16 37.14
N PHE A 17 -8.42 18.30 36.91
CA PHE A 17 -9.05 19.49 36.33
C PHE A 17 -9.70 19.17 34.97
N GLN A 18 -9.00 18.47 34.07
CA GLN A 18 -9.56 18.04 32.79
C GLN A 18 -10.77 17.11 32.91
N LYS A 19 -11.01 16.48 34.06
CA LYS A 19 -12.19 15.62 34.32
C LYS A 19 -13.40 16.42 34.81
N THR A 20 -13.23 17.70 35.16
CA THR A 20 -14.33 18.57 35.63
C THR A 20 -15.30 18.98 34.51
N GLY A 21 -15.07 18.56 33.27
CA GLY A 21 -16.01 18.71 32.15
C GLY A 21 -16.23 20.18 31.79
N LEU A 22 -17.49 20.64 31.90
CA LEU A 22 -17.88 22.01 31.55
C LEU A 22 -17.13 23.08 32.36
N THR A 23 -16.76 22.83 33.61
CA THR A 23 -15.98 23.81 34.39
C THR A 23 -14.62 24.08 33.74
N ALA A 24 -13.91 23.02 33.35
CA ALA A 24 -12.66 23.14 32.61
C ALA A 24 -12.87 23.80 31.24
N TRP A 25 -13.96 23.49 30.54
CA TRP A 25 -14.31 24.12 29.26
C TRP A 25 -14.37 25.65 29.35
N HIS A 26 -15.17 26.19 30.29
CA HIS A 26 -15.34 27.64 30.43
C HIS A 26 -14.03 28.34 30.79
N ILE A 27 -13.26 27.78 31.73
CA ILE A 27 -11.97 28.35 32.16
C ILE A 27 -10.98 28.34 30.98
N CYS A 28 -10.90 27.25 30.22
CA CYS A 28 -9.99 27.17 29.08
C CYS A 28 -10.38 28.15 27.96
N ILE A 29 -11.67 28.34 27.68
CA ILE A 29 -12.14 29.35 26.72
C ILE A 29 -11.70 30.75 27.17
N GLU A 30 -11.98 31.13 28.43
CA GLU A 30 -11.65 32.46 28.95
C GLU A 30 -10.14 32.76 28.79
N LYS A 31 -9.27 31.77 29.08
CA LYS A 31 -7.82 31.94 28.94
C LYS A 31 -7.35 32.02 27.50
N LEU A 32 -8.04 31.38 26.56
CA LEU A 32 -7.71 31.45 25.13
C LEU A 32 -8.28 32.69 24.44
N GLN A 33 -9.38 33.26 24.93
CA GLN A 33 -9.97 34.50 24.41
C GLN A 33 -9.07 35.73 24.54
N MET A 34 -8.07 35.67 25.43
CA MET A 34 -7.05 36.71 25.61
C MET A 34 -6.15 36.89 24.37
N GLY A 35 -6.25 36.01 23.36
CA GLY A 35 -5.42 36.02 22.16
C GLY A 35 -4.02 35.45 22.39
N PRO A 36 -3.18 35.31 21.35
CA PRO A 36 -1.86 34.69 21.46
C PRO A 36 -0.96 35.40 22.48
N LEU A 37 -0.46 34.67 23.48
CA LEU A 37 0.48 35.19 24.47
C LEU A 37 1.92 34.89 24.04
N GLN A 38 2.84 35.84 24.24
CA GLN A 38 4.25 35.71 23.85
C GLN A 38 5.19 35.35 25.01
N SER A 39 4.66 35.19 26.24
CA SER A 39 5.46 34.75 27.38
C SER A 39 5.54 33.23 27.43
N CYS A 40 6.68 32.66 27.82
CA CYS A 40 6.87 31.20 27.88
C CYS A 40 5.81 30.50 28.74
N ASP A 41 5.40 31.11 29.86
CA ASP A 41 4.38 30.55 30.74
C ASP A 41 2.96 30.78 30.17
N GLY A 42 2.76 31.85 29.41
CA GLY A 42 1.52 32.10 28.67
C GLY A 42 1.29 31.08 27.56
N GLU A 43 2.32 30.77 26.77
CA GLU A 43 2.26 29.77 25.70
C GLU A 43 1.94 28.37 26.24
N LEU A 44 2.61 27.95 27.32
CA LEU A 44 2.38 26.66 27.95
C LEU A 44 0.96 26.55 28.55
N LEU A 45 0.44 27.64 29.14
CA LEU A 45 -0.95 27.70 29.60
C LEU A 45 -1.94 27.59 28.44
N GLN A 46 -1.69 28.28 27.32
CA GLN A 46 -2.55 28.22 26.13
C GLN A 46 -2.53 26.85 25.47
N ALA A 47 -1.36 26.21 25.38
CA ALA A 47 -1.24 24.84 24.92
C ALA A 47 -2.04 23.86 25.79
N PHE A 48 -1.94 23.97 27.12
CA PHE A 48 -2.72 23.15 28.05
C PHE A 48 -4.23 23.37 27.90
N CYS A 49 -4.67 24.64 27.76
CA CYS A 49 -6.08 24.97 27.56
C CYS A 49 -6.60 24.38 26.23
N ALA A 50 -5.86 24.55 25.14
CA ALA A 50 -6.26 24.03 23.82
C ALA A 50 -6.32 22.49 23.82
N GLN A 51 -5.33 21.82 24.41
CA GLN A 51 -5.34 20.36 24.59
C GLN A 51 -6.55 19.88 25.42
N THR A 52 -6.89 20.64 26.47
CA THR A 52 -8.06 20.34 27.31
C THR A 52 -9.36 20.46 26.52
N LEU A 53 -9.52 21.51 25.71
CA LEU A 53 -10.68 21.66 24.82
C LEU A 53 -10.74 20.54 23.77
N ALA A 54 -9.62 20.15 23.17
CA ALA A 54 -9.55 19.03 22.23
C ALA A 54 -9.93 17.69 22.89
N ARG A 55 -9.54 17.49 24.16
CA ARG A 55 -9.95 16.31 24.94
C ARG A 55 -11.44 16.32 25.24
N LEU A 56 -12.02 17.44 25.63
CA LEU A 56 -13.45 17.52 25.95
C LEU A 56 -14.32 17.37 24.70
N SER A 57 -13.88 17.93 23.56
CA SER A 57 -14.59 17.87 22.28
C SER A 57 -14.71 16.46 21.70
N ARG A 58 -13.88 15.51 22.16
CA ARG A 58 -14.02 14.08 21.83
C ARG A 58 -15.32 13.46 22.34
N ALA A 59 -15.93 14.03 23.36
CA ALA A 59 -17.26 13.62 23.83
C ALA A 59 -18.26 14.80 23.77
N PHE A 60 -18.17 15.61 22.71
CA PHE A 60 -18.84 16.92 22.62
C PHE A 60 -20.33 16.87 22.95
N ALA A 61 -21.07 15.98 22.30
CA ALA A 61 -22.52 15.86 22.49
C ALA A 61 -22.94 15.41 23.91
N SER A 62 -22.02 14.78 24.66
CA SER A 62 -22.27 14.36 26.04
C SER A 62 -22.16 15.51 27.04
N TRP A 63 -21.35 16.52 26.73
CA TRP A 63 -21.17 17.70 27.59
C TRP A 63 -22.22 18.78 27.35
N PHE A 64 -22.72 18.85 26.11
CA PHE A 64 -23.71 19.83 25.67
C PHE A 64 -24.99 19.08 25.26
N PRO A 65 -26.01 18.97 26.13
CA PRO A 65 -27.18 18.14 25.85
C PRO A 65 -28.16 18.79 24.85
N ASP A 66 -28.24 20.11 24.82
CA ASP A 66 -29.14 20.88 23.96
C ASP A 66 -28.47 21.34 22.65
N VAL A 67 -29.27 21.55 21.61
CA VAL A 67 -28.79 21.90 20.26
C VAL A 67 -28.21 23.31 20.21
N GLU A 68 -28.75 24.24 21.01
CA GLU A 68 -28.32 25.63 21.04
C GLU A 68 -26.93 25.77 21.69
N SER A 69 -26.71 25.14 22.85
CA SER A 69 -25.40 25.14 23.53
C SER A 69 -24.32 24.47 22.69
N ARG A 70 -24.66 23.43 21.93
CA ARG A 70 -23.76 22.79 20.96
C ARG A 70 -23.31 23.75 19.87
N ALA A 71 -24.24 24.51 19.29
CA ALA A 71 -23.93 25.49 18.24
C ALA A 71 -23.02 26.60 18.81
N ILE A 72 -23.38 27.17 19.96
CA ILE A 72 -22.59 28.22 20.62
C ILE A 72 -21.17 27.72 20.96
N ALA A 73 -21.05 26.51 21.53
CA ALA A 73 -19.76 25.94 21.88
C ALA A 73 -18.89 25.68 20.63
N ARG A 74 -19.50 25.24 19.52
CA ARG A 74 -18.81 25.06 18.23
C ARG A 74 -18.34 26.39 17.66
N ASP A 75 -19.19 27.42 17.65
CA ASP A 75 -18.84 28.73 17.11
C ASP A 75 -17.75 29.41 17.95
N CYS A 76 -17.76 29.19 19.28
CA CYS A 76 -16.65 29.60 20.16
C CYS A 76 -15.32 28.95 19.76
N LEU A 77 -15.30 27.65 19.43
CA LEU A 77 -14.08 26.99 18.96
C LEU A 77 -13.58 27.57 17.63
N GLU A 78 -14.49 27.87 16.70
CA GLU A 78 -14.15 28.50 15.41
C GLU A 78 -13.56 29.90 15.61
N SER A 79 -14.16 30.71 16.50
CA SER A 79 -13.64 32.03 16.86
C SER A 79 -12.25 31.95 17.50
N LEU A 80 -12.03 30.98 18.40
CA LEU A 80 -10.73 30.77 19.04
C LEU A 80 -9.68 30.35 18.01
N LEU A 81 -10.02 29.42 17.10
CA LEU A 81 -9.09 29.00 16.04
C LEU A 81 -8.70 30.19 15.17
N THR A 82 -9.66 31.03 14.79
CA THR A 82 -9.41 32.24 13.99
C THR A 82 -8.46 33.20 14.72
N GLY A 83 -8.67 33.43 16.02
CA GLY A 83 -7.81 34.28 16.83
C GLY A 83 -6.38 33.76 17.03
N HIS A 84 -6.19 32.44 16.99
CA HIS A 84 -4.90 31.78 17.21
C HIS A 84 -4.22 31.26 15.93
N ALA A 85 -4.82 31.47 14.76
CA ALA A 85 -4.37 30.89 13.49
C ALA A 85 -2.93 31.26 13.09
N HIS A 86 -2.45 32.44 13.51
CA HIS A 86 -1.08 32.92 13.27
C HIS A 86 -0.15 32.75 14.48
N GLY A 87 -0.66 32.14 15.56
CA GLY A 87 0.08 31.93 16.81
C GLY A 87 0.84 30.61 16.84
N GLN A 88 1.06 30.09 18.05
CA GLN A 88 1.81 28.85 18.29
C GLN A 88 1.15 27.64 17.60
N SER A 89 1.95 26.84 16.89
CA SER A 89 1.47 25.68 16.13
C SER A 89 0.72 24.65 16.97
N LEU A 90 1.20 24.38 18.18
CA LEU A 90 0.56 23.46 19.10
C LEU A 90 -0.86 23.92 19.48
N VAL A 91 -1.06 25.22 19.70
CA VAL A 91 -2.35 25.78 20.14
C VAL A 91 -3.38 25.67 19.04
N TRP A 92 -3.09 26.20 17.85
CA TRP A 92 -4.08 26.18 16.77
C TRP A 92 -4.35 24.76 16.25
N LYS A 93 -3.38 23.84 16.29
CA LYS A 93 -3.62 22.42 15.94
C LYS A 93 -4.60 21.75 16.90
N GLN A 94 -4.48 22.02 18.20
CA GLN A 94 -5.40 21.47 19.19
C GLN A 94 -6.79 22.13 19.07
N LEU A 95 -6.88 23.40 18.72
CA LEU A 95 -8.16 24.07 18.43
C LEU A 95 -8.80 23.54 17.15
N ALA A 96 -8.03 23.29 16.09
CA ALA A 96 -8.50 22.65 14.86
C ALA A 96 -9.04 21.24 15.14
N LEU A 97 -8.32 20.45 15.96
CA LEU A 97 -8.78 19.14 16.42
C LEU A 97 -10.07 19.23 17.23
N ALA A 98 -10.17 20.19 18.16
CA ALA A 98 -11.37 20.42 18.95
C ALA A 98 -12.58 20.74 18.06
N LEU A 99 -12.40 21.67 17.12
CA LEU A 99 -13.43 22.09 16.16
C LEU A 99 -13.86 20.91 15.27
N ALA A 100 -12.91 20.17 14.69
CA ALA A 100 -13.21 19.01 13.86
C ALA A 100 -13.98 17.93 14.62
N CYS A 101 -13.62 17.65 15.88
CA CYS A 101 -14.38 16.74 16.73
C CYS A 101 -15.81 17.24 16.95
N ALA A 102 -15.98 18.52 17.30
CA ALA A 102 -17.31 19.11 17.51
C ALA A 102 -18.17 19.02 16.24
N GLU A 103 -17.63 19.41 15.08
CA GLU A 103 -18.36 19.37 13.80
C GLU A 103 -18.73 17.95 13.36
N LEU A 104 -17.87 16.96 13.63
CA LEU A 104 -18.19 15.55 13.39
C LEU A 104 -19.32 15.05 14.30
N TRP A 105 -19.29 15.39 15.60
CA TRP A 105 -20.36 15.07 16.55
C TRP A 105 -21.70 15.71 16.17
N LEU A 106 -21.67 16.89 15.55
CA LEU A 106 -22.87 17.59 15.09
C LEU A 106 -23.31 17.15 13.69
N GLY A 107 -22.48 16.42 12.95
CA GLY A 107 -22.72 16.10 11.55
C GLY A 107 -22.74 17.34 10.65
N THR A 108 -22.11 18.44 11.08
CA THR A 108 -22.11 19.74 10.37
C THR A 108 -20.82 19.99 9.61
N TRP A 109 -19.83 19.10 9.70
CA TRP A 109 -18.56 19.27 9.01
C TRP A 109 -18.77 19.38 7.49
N ALA A 110 -18.15 20.40 6.87
CA ALA A 110 -18.18 20.62 5.43
C ALA A 110 -16.85 21.23 4.93
N ALA A 111 -16.25 20.63 3.90
CA ALA A 111 -15.00 21.13 3.32
C ALA A 111 -15.10 22.59 2.83
N ALA A 112 -16.24 22.99 2.28
CA ALA A 112 -16.44 24.33 1.75
C ALA A 112 -16.19 25.43 2.79
N ALA A 113 -16.51 25.19 4.07
CA ALA A 113 -16.24 26.15 5.14
C ALA A 113 -14.74 26.35 5.35
N SER A 114 -13.96 25.26 5.37
CA SER A 114 -12.50 25.32 5.49
C SER A 114 -11.84 25.95 4.27
N LEU A 115 -12.30 25.59 3.07
CA LEU A 115 -11.74 26.06 1.79
C LEU A 115 -11.95 27.57 1.58
N ASN A 116 -13.14 28.07 1.92
CA ASN A 116 -13.52 29.48 1.77
C ASN A 116 -13.09 30.38 2.94
N SER A 117 -12.46 29.81 3.97
CA SER A 117 -12.02 30.57 5.14
C SER A 117 -10.83 31.49 4.82
N SER A 118 -10.73 32.61 5.53
CA SER A 118 -9.56 33.50 5.49
C SER A 118 -8.36 32.99 6.30
N LEU A 119 -8.37 31.70 6.69
CA LEU A 119 -7.34 31.10 7.52
C LEU A 119 -6.05 30.82 6.72
N PRO A 120 -4.89 30.80 7.38
CA PRO A 120 -3.63 30.41 6.75
C PRO A 120 -3.73 29.03 6.07
N ALA A 121 -3.00 28.85 4.97
CA ALA A 121 -3.03 27.59 4.19
C ALA A 121 -2.69 26.36 5.05
N THR A 122 -1.76 26.50 6.00
CA THR A 122 -1.38 25.43 6.94
C THR A 122 -2.55 25.01 7.84
N VAL A 123 -3.34 25.97 8.33
CA VAL A 123 -4.53 25.69 9.16
C VAL A 123 -5.64 25.08 8.31
N ARG A 124 -5.86 25.60 7.10
CA ARG A 124 -6.85 25.02 6.16
C ARG A 124 -6.52 23.57 5.82
N ARG A 125 -5.26 23.27 5.51
CA ARG A 125 -4.78 21.90 5.27
C ARG A 125 -5.04 20.98 6.46
N GLU A 126 -4.74 21.43 7.68
CA GLU A 126 -5.02 20.65 8.89
C GLU A 126 -6.52 20.35 9.05
N LEU A 127 -7.39 21.37 8.87
CA LEU A 127 -8.84 21.21 8.93
C LEU A 127 -9.40 20.26 7.86
N LEU A 128 -8.72 20.13 6.73
CA LEU A 128 -9.09 19.16 5.69
C LEU A 128 -8.64 17.73 6.06
N VAL A 129 -7.49 17.55 6.70
CA VAL A 129 -6.97 16.22 7.08
C VAL A 129 -7.75 15.59 8.24
N LEU A 130 -8.01 16.38 9.29
CA LEU A 130 -8.56 15.89 10.56
C LEU A 130 -9.84 15.04 10.39
N PRO A 131 -10.84 15.41 9.58
CA PRO A 131 -12.03 14.59 9.36
C PRO A 131 -11.71 13.18 8.84
N ALA A 132 -10.73 13.05 7.94
CA ALA A 132 -10.32 11.76 7.38
C ALA A 132 -9.61 10.88 8.43
N GLU A 133 -8.84 11.49 9.34
CA GLU A 133 -8.14 10.77 10.42
C GLU A 133 -9.07 10.39 11.58
N LEU A 134 -10.01 11.27 11.94
CA LEU A 134 -10.88 11.13 13.10
C LEU A 134 -12.10 10.23 12.86
N LEU A 135 -12.50 10.03 11.60
CA LEU A 135 -13.70 9.27 11.23
C LEU A 135 -13.74 7.85 11.84
N PHE A 136 -12.57 7.25 12.05
CA PHE A 136 -12.43 5.89 12.59
C PHE A 136 -11.94 5.84 14.05
N ASP A 137 -11.73 6.99 14.69
CA ASP A 137 -11.33 7.06 16.10
C ASP A 137 -12.57 7.00 17.00
N ALA A 138 -12.71 5.90 17.76
CA ALA A 138 -13.80 5.71 18.72
C ALA A 138 -13.84 6.79 19.81
N LYS A 139 -12.73 7.48 20.05
CA LYS A 139 -12.68 8.61 20.99
C LYS A 139 -13.18 9.88 20.34
N ALA A 140 -13.04 10.09 19.04
CA ALA A 140 -13.50 11.29 18.35
C ALA A 140 -14.95 11.17 17.87
N LEU A 141 -15.33 9.96 17.43
CA LEU A 141 -16.64 9.63 16.91
C LEU A 141 -17.16 8.33 17.57
N PRO A 142 -18.36 8.30 18.16
CA PRO A 142 -18.88 7.07 18.73
C PRO A 142 -19.19 6.07 17.60
N LEU A 143 -18.32 5.07 17.42
CA LEU A 143 -18.48 4.09 16.33
C LEU A 143 -19.76 3.23 16.47
N THR A 144 -20.44 3.31 17.61
CA THR A 144 -21.75 2.68 17.83
C THR A 144 -22.89 3.47 17.19
N ASP A 145 -22.76 4.79 17.01
CA ASP A 145 -23.77 5.60 16.34
C ASP A 145 -23.67 5.42 14.83
N GLN A 146 -24.65 4.75 14.24
CA GLN A 146 -24.67 4.48 12.81
C GLN A 146 -25.01 5.72 11.99
N ASN A 147 -25.97 6.53 12.44
CA ASN A 147 -26.44 7.69 11.68
C ASN A 147 -25.34 8.75 11.58
N LEU A 148 -24.64 8.96 12.69
CA LEU A 148 -23.57 9.95 12.77
C LEU A 148 -22.36 9.54 11.90
N ARG A 149 -21.97 8.26 11.92
CA ARG A 149 -20.95 7.72 11.02
C ARG A 149 -21.33 7.81 9.54
N GLN A 150 -22.58 7.46 9.20
CA GLN A 150 -23.06 7.54 7.82
C GLN A 150 -23.13 8.99 7.33
N GLY A 151 -23.57 9.92 8.18
CA GLY A 151 -23.57 11.35 7.89
C GLY A 151 -22.17 11.91 7.65
N ALA A 152 -21.22 11.60 8.55
CA ALA A 152 -19.82 11.99 8.40
C ALA A 152 -19.20 11.40 7.13
N ALA A 153 -19.36 10.10 6.89
CA ALA A 153 -18.91 9.45 5.66
C ALA A 153 -19.51 10.13 4.42
N ALA A 154 -20.82 10.35 4.37
CA ALA A 154 -21.48 11.02 3.25
C ALA A 154 -20.97 12.46 3.04
N SER A 155 -20.57 13.16 4.10
CA SER A 155 -19.95 14.48 3.98
C SER A 155 -18.56 14.42 3.33
N LEU A 156 -17.72 13.45 3.72
CA LEU A 156 -16.43 13.22 3.05
C LEU A 156 -16.63 12.93 1.56
N PHE A 157 -17.52 12.01 1.20
CA PHE A 157 -17.77 11.65 -0.20
C PHE A 157 -18.19 12.85 -1.06
N ARG A 158 -19.09 13.68 -0.55
CA ARG A 158 -19.56 14.89 -1.26
C ARG A 158 -18.49 15.97 -1.37
N SER A 159 -17.47 15.91 -0.53
CA SER A 159 -16.39 16.91 -0.49
C SER A 159 -15.20 16.54 -1.37
N CYS A 160 -15.12 15.32 -1.91
CA CYS A 160 -13.97 14.84 -2.69
C CYS A 160 -13.57 15.80 -3.82
N ASP A 161 -14.53 16.24 -4.64
CA ASP A 161 -14.26 17.13 -5.77
C ASP A 161 -13.59 18.45 -5.34
N ALA A 162 -14.20 19.14 -4.36
CA ALA A 162 -13.67 20.40 -3.84
C ALA A 162 -12.31 20.25 -3.15
N VAL A 163 -12.12 19.16 -2.39
CA VAL A 163 -10.85 18.89 -1.68
C VAL A 163 -9.75 18.54 -2.66
N PHE A 164 -10.00 17.66 -3.64
CA PHE A 164 -9.00 17.28 -4.63
C PHE A 164 -8.61 18.47 -5.50
N GLY A 165 -9.59 19.30 -5.90
CA GLY A 165 -9.32 20.54 -6.61
C GLY A 165 -8.50 21.55 -5.82
N PHE A 166 -8.68 21.63 -4.50
CA PHE A 166 -7.84 22.48 -3.64
C PHE A 166 -6.40 21.94 -3.52
N LEU A 167 -6.24 20.63 -3.28
CA LEU A 167 -4.93 20.02 -3.06
C LEU A 167 -4.09 19.96 -4.35
N LEU A 168 -4.72 19.78 -5.51
CA LEU A 168 -4.04 19.57 -6.79
C LEU A 168 -4.14 20.78 -7.75
N GLY A 169 -4.87 21.84 -7.38
CA GLY A 169 -5.20 22.94 -8.28
C GLY A 169 -4.06 23.93 -8.56
N THR A 170 -3.08 24.08 -7.67
CA THR A 170 -1.93 24.99 -7.87
C THR A 170 -0.65 24.46 -7.22
N GLY A 171 0.19 23.76 -7.98
CA GLY A 171 1.54 23.37 -7.56
C GLY A 171 1.56 22.58 -6.25
N SER A 172 0.98 21.38 -6.26
CA SER A 172 0.91 20.50 -5.09
C SER A 172 2.29 20.06 -4.62
N ASP A 173 2.51 20.15 -3.31
CA ASP A 173 3.70 19.65 -2.65
C ASP A 173 3.48 18.24 -2.05
N GLY A 174 4.53 17.65 -1.46
CA GLY A 174 4.41 16.35 -0.80
C GLY A 174 3.40 16.35 0.36
N GLN A 175 3.19 17.48 1.04
CA GLN A 175 2.18 17.56 2.10
C GLN A 175 0.79 17.37 1.51
N ASP A 176 0.46 18.05 0.41
CA ASP A 176 -0.84 17.92 -0.25
C ASP A 176 -1.14 16.47 -0.69
N LEU A 177 -0.12 15.73 -1.14
CA LEU A 177 -0.24 14.30 -1.44
C LEU A 177 -0.49 13.42 -0.21
N ARG A 178 0.12 13.72 0.94
CA ARG A 178 -0.18 13.00 2.21
C ARG A 178 -1.63 13.20 2.62
N ILE A 179 -2.14 14.43 2.47
CA ILE A 179 -3.55 14.76 2.74
C ILE A 179 -4.44 13.96 1.80
N LEU A 180 -4.13 13.95 0.51
CA LEU A 180 -4.87 13.19 -0.50
C LEU A 180 -4.88 11.69 -0.18
N GLY A 181 -3.74 11.11 0.20
CA GLY A 181 -3.64 9.71 0.62
C GLY A 181 -4.50 9.39 1.84
N ALA A 182 -4.49 10.25 2.87
CA ALA A 182 -5.36 10.10 4.04
C ALA A 182 -6.86 10.17 3.67
N TRP A 183 -7.21 11.10 2.77
CA TRP A 183 -8.55 11.24 2.22
C TRP A 183 -9.03 9.99 1.47
N LEU A 184 -8.24 9.50 0.53
CA LEU A 184 -8.57 8.29 -0.23
C LEU A 184 -8.70 7.07 0.70
N ARG A 185 -7.82 6.94 1.69
CA ARG A 185 -7.89 5.89 2.72
C ARG A 185 -9.21 5.95 3.48
N ALA A 186 -9.61 7.15 3.92
CA ALA A 186 -10.82 7.35 4.69
C ALA A 186 -12.07 7.09 3.85
N VAL A 187 -12.15 7.67 2.64
CA VAL A 187 -13.26 7.48 1.70
C VAL A 187 -13.42 5.99 1.37
N ARG A 188 -12.34 5.30 0.99
CA ARG A 188 -12.34 3.87 0.69
C ARG A 188 -12.88 3.02 1.84
N LYS A 189 -12.40 3.26 3.07
CA LYS A 189 -12.89 2.52 4.25
C LYS A 189 -14.34 2.87 4.58
N ALA A 190 -14.75 4.12 4.38
CA ALA A 190 -16.09 4.60 4.67
C ALA A 190 -17.16 4.13 3.66
N GLN A 191 -16.78 3.65 2.46
CA GLN A 191 -17.69 3.00 1.50
C GLN A 191 -18.51 1.90 2.15
N LEU A 192 -17.91 1.12 3.06
CA LEU A 192 -18.58 0.03 3.78
C LEU A 192 -19.76 0.51 4.65
N TRP A 193 -19.82 1.80 4.96
CA TRP A 193 -20.91 2.39 5.72
C TRP A 193 -22.00 3.00 4.83
N LEU A 194 -21.73 3.16 3.52
CA LEU A 194 -22.60 3.78 2.52
C LEU A 194 -23.10 2.73 1.50
N PRO A 195 -24.20 2.01 1.79
CA PRO A 195 -24.64 0.87 0.99
C PRO A 195 -25.12 1.21 -0.44
N THR A 196 -25.47 2.46 -0.71
CA THR A 196 -25.94 2.94 -2.03
C THR A 196 -25.03 3.99 -2.65
N GLY A 197 -23.83 4.20 -2.08
CA GLY A 197 -22.89 5.19 -2.59
C GLY A 197 -22.27 4.78 -3.91
N ASP A 198 -22.10 5.71 -4.83
CA ASP A 198 -21.33 5.51 -6.05
C ASP A 198 -19.85 5.38 -5.71
N VAL A 199 -19.35 4.15 -5.73
CA VAL A 199 -17.98 3.77 -5.37
C VAL A 199 -16.94 4.36 -6.33
N ALA A 200 -17.32 4.66 -7.57
CA ALA A 200 -16.45 5.23 -8.59
C ALA A 200 -16.43 6.76 -8.58
N ALA A 201 -17.42 7.41 -7.97
CA ALA A 201 -17.53 8.88 -7.98
C ALA A 201 -16.27 9.60 -7.45
N PRO A 202 -15.64 9.21 -6.32
CA PRO A 202 -14.40 9.85 -5.87
C PRO A 202 -13.25 9.69 -6.87
N LEU A 203 -13.14 8.53 -7.52
CA LEU A 203 -12.11 8.28 -8.53
C LEU A 203 -12.31 9.15 -9.77
N ARG A 204 -13.56 9.34 -10.21
CA ARG A 204 -13.88 10.25 -11.32
C ARG A 204 -13.62 11.72 -10.98
N CYS A 205 -13.76 12.11 -9.71
CA CYS A 205 -13.33 13.44 -9.26
C CYS A 205 -11.81 13.57 -9.36
N LEU A 206 -11.06 12.59 -8.84
CA LEU A 206 -9.59 12.60 -8.89
C LEU A 206 -9.05 12.58 -10.32
N ALA A 207 -9.73 11.89 -11.25
CA ALA A 207 -9.34 11.82 -12.66
C ALA A 207 -9.29 13.19 -13.36
N GLN A 208 -10.06 14.16 -12.90
CA GLN A 208 -10.01 15.54 -13.43
C GLN A 208 -8.67 16.23 -13.12
N TYR A 209 -7.93 15.73 -12.13
CA TYR A 209 -6.67 16.28 -11.64
C TYR A 209 -5.49 15.32 -11.85
N LEU A 210 -5.62 14.39 -12.81
CA LEU A 210 -4.61 13.36 -13.06
C LEU A 210 -3.25 13.93 -13.47
N GLU A 211 -3.23 14.92 -14.37
CA GLU A 211 -1.99 15.56 -14.82
C GLU A 211 -1.25 16.27 -13.67
N PRO A 212 -1.90 17.13 -12.86
CA PRO A 212 -1.29 17.67 -11.64
C PRO A 212 -0.79 16.59 -10.67
N LEU A 213 -1.56 15.52 -10.46
CA LEU A 213 -1.17 14.40 -9.59
C LEU A 213 0.11 13.72 -10.08
N CYS A 214 0.20 13.42 -11.38
CA CYS A 214 1.38 12.83 -12.01
C CYS A 214 2.60 13.77 -11.90
N SER A 215 2.41 15.08 -12.13
CA SER A 215 3.48 16.06 -11.96
C SER A 215 3.99 16.13 -10.51
N ALA A 216 3.09 16.02 -9.53
CA ALA A 216 3.44 15.99 -8.12
C ALA A 216 4.20 14.72 -7.74
N ALA A 217 3.80 13.58 -8.31
CA ALA A 217 4.41 12.28 -8.06
C ALA A 217 5.88 12.21 -8.47
N LEU A 218 6.27 12.95 -9.52
CA LEU A 218 7.67 13.09 -9.92
C LEU A 218 8.53 13.78 -8.85
N MET A 219 7.93 14.70 -8.07
CA MET A 219 8.65 15.50 -7.07
C MET A 219 8.59 14.90 -5.65
N ALA A 220 7.59 14.06 -5.37
CA ALA A 220 7.32 13.50 -4.04
C ALA A 220 6.85 12.03 -4.13
N LYS A 221 7.78 11.15 -4.51
CA LYS A 221 7.50 9.73 -4.81
C LYS A 221 6.95 8.95 -3.62
N ALA A 222 7.46 9.18 -2.40
CA ALA A 222 7.02 8.45 -1.21
C ALA A 222 5.55 8.75 -0.89
N GLU A 223 5.17 10.03 -0.92
CA GLU A 223 3.80 10.47 -0.67
C GLU A 223 2.86 10.08 -1.81
N ALA A 224 3.30 10.18 -3.06
CA ALA A 224 2.52 9.70 -4.20
C ALA A 224 2.36 8.17 -4.21
N SER A 225 3.32 7.42 -3.69
CA SER A 225 3.18 5.98 -3.47
C SER A 225 2.05 5.67 -2.49
N GLU A 226 1.87 6.44 -1.42
CA GLU A 226 0.71 6.24 -0.53
C GLU A 226 -0.63 6.46 -1.24
N VAL A 227 -0.69 7.43 -2.15
CA VAL A 227 -1.86 7.67 -3.01
C VAL A 227 -2.11 6.45 -3.91
N ALA A 228 -1.07 5.97 -4.59
CA ALA A 228 -1.13 4.79 -5.44
C ALA A 228 -1.54 3.52 -4.65
N GLN A 229 -1.03 3.33 -3.44
CA GLN A 229 -1.43 2.24 -2.54
C GLN A 229 -2.92 2.31 -2.18
N GLN A 230 -3.48 3.50 -1.92
CA GLN A 230 -4.91 3.61 -1.67
C GLN A 230 -5.77 3.31 -2.91
N LEU A 231 -5.26 3.64 -4.11
CA LEU A 231 -5.92 3.29 -5.38
C LEU A 231 -5.83 1.77 -5.66
N ALA A 232 -4.67 1.15 -5.45
CA ALA A 232 -4.47 -0.29 -5.61
C ALA A 232 -5.34 -1.12 -4.66
N LYS A 233 -5.70 -0.57 -3.50
CA LYS A 233 -6.60 -1.21 -2.54
C LYS A 233 -8.09 -0.91 -2.79
N TRP A 234 -8.44 -0.18 -3.84
CA TRP A 234 -9.81 0.27 -4.12
C TRP A 234 -10.66 -0.88 -4.67
N ARG A 235 -11.81 -1.16 -4.04
CA ARG A 235 -12.71 -2.24 -4.44
C ARG A 235 -13.99 -1.69 -5.05
N GLY A 236 -14.56 -2.41 -6.03
CA GLY A 236 -15.85 -2.10 -6.64
C GLY A 236 -15.82 -1.14 -7.85
N ALA A 237 -14.67 -0.53 -8.15
CA ALA A 237 -14.47 0.30 -9.36
C ALA A 237 -13.04 0.10 -9.94
N PRO A 238 -12.67 -1.14 -10.30
CA PRO A 238 -11.28 -1.46 -10.65
C PRO A 238 -10.83 -0.82 -11.97
N LYS A 239 -11.74 -0.54 -12.91
CA LYS A 239 -11.38 0.11 -14.18
C LYS A 239 -11.04 1.58 -13.99
N GLU A 240 -11.84 2.30 -13.21
CA GLU A 240 -11.58 3.70 -12.86
C GLU A 240 -10.31 3.85 -12.03
N ALA A 241 -10.06 2.92 -11.11
CA ALA A 241 -8.83 2.90 -10.33
C ALA A 241 -7.60 2.59 -11.22
N ALA A 242 -7.70 1.63 -12.14
CA ALA A 242 -6.64 1.30 -13.09
C ALA A 242 -6.30 2.49 -14.01
N ALA A 243 -7.30 3.22 -14.49
CA ALA A 243 -7.11 4.42 -15.32
C ALA A 243 -6.33 5.55 -14.61
N LEU A 244 -6.41 5.62 -13.27
CA LEU A 244 -5.61 6.53 -12.46
C LEU A 244 -4.23 5.95 -12.14
N LEU A 245 -4.17 4.66 -11.81
CA LEU A 245 -2.94 3.95 -11.45
C LEU A 245 -1.95 3.90 -12.61
N GLY A 246 -2.38 3.68 -13.85
CA GLY A 246 -1.50 3.57 -15.01
C GLY A 246 -0.55 4.77 -15.14
N PRO A 247 -1.07 5.99 -15.37
CA PRO A 247 -0.25 7.19 -15.49
C PRO A 247 0.52 7.52 -14.20
N LEU A 248 -0.06 7.27 -13.03
CA LEU A 248 0.62 7.51 -11.75
C LEU A 248 1.82 6.57 -11.55
N CYS A 249 1.67 5.28 -11.86
CA CYS A 249 2.75 4.30 -11.86
C CYS A 249 3.81 4.67 -12.90
N SER A 250 3.42 5.10 -14.10
CA SER A 250 4.38 5.60 -15.09
C SER A 250 5.21 6.76 -14.56
N SER A 251 4.62 7.72 -13.84
CA SER A 251 5.35 8.82 -13.21
C SER A 251 6.23 8.36 -12.04
N LEU A 252 5.70 7.50 -11.14
CA LEU A 252 6.45 6.99 -9.99
C LEU A 252 7.66 6.15 -10.39
N PHE A 253 7.54 5.40 -11.49
CA PHE A 253 8.54 4.46 -11.97
C PHE A 253 9.47 5.07 -13.03
N GLN A 254 9.28 6.33 -13.40
CA GLN A 254 10.26 7.06 -14.21
C GLN A 254 11.57 7.21 -13.42
N GLY A 255 12.65 6.73 -14.01
CA GLY A 255 13.98 6.75 -13.41
C GLY A 255 14.59 8.15 -13.45
N ASP A 256 14.99 8.66 -12.29
CA ASP A 256 15.83 9.86 -12.24
C ASP A 256 17.26 9.51 -12.68
N SER A 257 17.68 10.16 -13.75
CA SER A 257 19.02 10.08 -14.31
C SER A 257 20.07 10.51 -13.29
N SER A 258 21.02 9.60 -13.02
CA SER A 258 22.39 9.81 -12.50
C SER A 258 22.64 10.52 -11.16
N MET A 259 21.71 11.24 -10.52
CA MET A 259 21.99 11.94 -9.25
C MET A 259 21.44 11.25 -7.98
N GLU A 260 20.44 10.37 -8.08
CA GLU A 260 19.84 9.71 -6.90
C GLU A 260 20.44 8.35 -6.56
N ALA A 261 21.46 7.89 -7.29
CA ALA A 261 22.04 6.56 -7.12
C ALA A 261 22.62 6.28 -5.72
N GLU A 262 22.98 7.32 -4.97
CA GLU A 262 23.62 7.20 -3.65
C GLU A 262 22.62 7.17 -2.46
N LEU A 263 21.31 7.34 -2.69
CA LEU A 263 20.26 7.35 -1.65
C LEU A 263 19.33 6.11 -1.71
N ARG A 264 19.66 5.11 -2.53
CA ARG A 264 18.69 4.18 -3.13
C ARG A 264 18.07 3.10 -2.23
N GLU A 265 18.83 2.44 -1.36
CA GLU A 265 18.35 1.15 -0.85
C GLU A 265 17.20 1.29 0.18
N ASP A 266 17.33 2.21 1.15
CA ASP A 266 16.30 2.42 2.18
C ASP A 266 15.08 3.19 1.63
N SER A 267 15.32 4.13 0.72
CA SER A 267 14.26 4.94 0.12
C SER A 267 13.35 4.10 -0.76
N LEU A 268 13.89 3.30 -1.69
CA LEU A 268 13.09 2.45 -2.58
C LEU A 268 12.31 1.39 -1.80
N LYS A 269 12.93 0.72 -0.81
CA LYS A 269 12.21 -0.26 0.03
C LYS A 269 11.07 0.37 0.83
N SER A 270 11.22 1.62 1.28
CA SER A 270 10.22 2.28 2.13
C SER A 270 8.90 2.58 1.42
N TRP A 271 8.91 2.84 0.11
CA TRP A 271 7.71 3.23 -0.63
C TRP A 271 7.36 2.32 -1.81
N LEU A 272 8.33 1.70 -2.50
CA LEU A 272 8.07 0.90 -3.70
C LEU A 272 7.57 -0.51 -3.33
N LEU A 273 8.21 -1.18 -2.37
CA LEU A 273 7.80 -2.53 -1.97
C LEU A 273 6.35 -2.58 -1.46
N PRO A 274 5.89 -1.70 -0.55
CA PRO A 274 4.49 -1.68 -0.13
C PRO A 274 3.51 -1.47 -1.30
N LEU A 275 3.87 -0.62 -2.27
CA LEU A 275 3.06 -0.41 -3.46
C LEU A 275 2.98 -1.67 -4.35
N LEU A 276 4.10 -2.34 -4.58
CA LEU A 276 4.12 -3.57 -5.37
C LEU A 276 3.31 -4.69 -4.72
N VAL A 277 3.38 -4.83 -3.39
CA VAL A 277 2.54 -5.79 -2.64
C VAL A 277 1.06 -5.43 -2.81
N ASP A 278 0.67 -4.17 -2.66
CA ASP A 278 -0.72 -3.75 -2.83
C ASP A 278 -1.22 -3.95 -4.27
N LEU A 279 -0.36 -3.75 -5.28
CA LEU A 279 -0.67 -4.05 -6.67
C LEU A 279 -0.82 -5.56 -6.90
N ALA A 280 0.04 -6.38 -6.29
CA ALA A 280 0.01 -7.84 -6.37
C ALA A 280 -1.25 -8.47 -5.77
N GLU A 281 -1.91 -7.81 -4.81
CA GLU A 281 -3.16 -8.29 -4.18
C GLU A 281 -4.36 -8.34 -5.15
N ASP A 282 -4.38 -7.54 -6.22
CA ASP A 282 -5.55 -7.45 -7.12
C ASP A 282 -5.21 -6.93 -8.53
N PHE A 283 -4.60 -5.74 -8.61
CA PHE A 283 -4.48 -5.01 -9.88
C PHE A 283 -3.45 -5.59 -10.84
N TRP A 284 -2.27 -5.99 -10.36
CA TRP A 284 -1.22 -6.57 -11.19
C TRP A 284 -1.62 -7.93 -11.79
N PRO A 285 -2.16 -8.90 -11.02
CA PRO A 285 -2.72 -10.13 -11.58
C PRO A 285 -3.77 -9.91 -12.68
N ARG A 286 -4.70 -8.97 -12.47
CA ARG A 286 -5.77 -8.65 -13.42
C ARG A 286 -5.25 -7.96 -14.68
N ALA A 287 -4.29 -7.06 -14.52
CA ALA A 287 -3.60 -6.42 -15.63
C ALA A 287 -2.84 -7.45 -16.47
N ALA A 288 -2.15 -8.38 -15.80
CA ALA A 288 -1.44 -9.47 -16.48
C ALA A 288 -2.40 -10.30 -17.33
N VAL A 289 -3.57 -10.69 -16.83
CA VAL A 289 -4.54 -11.46 -17.65
C VAL A 289 -5.37 -10.60 -18.62
N GLY A 290 -5.08 -9.29 -18.74
CA GLY A 290 -5.72 -8.39 -19.69
C GLY A 290 -7.13 -7.90 -19.29
N GLU A 291 -7.53 -8.04 -18.02
CA GLU A 291 -8.82 -7.50 -17.54
C GLU A 291 -8.79 -5.99 -17.27
N LEU A 292 -7.61 -5.46 -16.93
CA LEU A 292 -7.39 -4.05 -16.63
C LEU A 292 -6.37 -3.46 -17.58
N ASP A 293 -6.64 -2.24 -18.03
CA ASP A 293 -5.73 -1.42 -18.82
C ASP A 293 -4.69 -0.78 -17.89
N LEU A 294 -3.72 -1.58 -17.48
CA LEU A 294 -2.61 -1.21 -16.60
C LEU A 294 -1.36 -1.92 -17.11
N ASP A 295 -0.24 -1.21 -17.16
CA ASP A 295 1.03 -1.74 -17.67
C ASP A 295 1.64 -2.73 -16.68
N TRP A 296 1.27 -4.00 -16.82
CA TRP A 296 1.80 -5.09 -15.99
C TRP A 296 3.30 -5.30 -16.20
N GLU A 297 3.84 -4.96 -17.37
CA GLU A 297 5.24 -5.16 -17.71
C GLU A 297 6.11 -4.13 -16.97
N LEU A 298 5.66 -2.88 -16.91
CA LEU A 298 6.31 -1.84 -16.12
C LEU A 298 6.35 -2.22 -14.63
N ILE A 299 5.24 -2.72 -14.07
CA ILE A 299 5.19 -3.18 -12.67
C ILE A 299 6.17 -4.32 -12.44
N ALA A 300 6.20 -5.30 -13.35
CA ALA A 300 7.10 -6.45 -13.28
C ALA A 300 8.57 -6.03 -13.35
N ARG A 301 8.93 -5.07 -14.20
CA ARG A 301 10.29 -4.53 -14.30
C ARG A 301 10.73 -3.82 -13.02
N GLN A 302 9.83 -3.14 -12.31
CA GLN A 302 10.17 -2.53 -11.02
C GLN A 302 10.31 -3.57 -9.90
N ALA A 303 9.44 -4.58 -9.89
CA ALA A 303 9.58 -5.71 -8.98
C ALA A 303 10.88 -6.50 -9.24
N PHE A 304 11.27 -6.62 -10.51
CA PHE A 304 12.57 -7.15 -10.95
C PHE A 304 13.72 -6.29 -10.42
N ALA A 305 13.68 -4.97 -10.64
CA ALA A 305 14.76 -4.08 -10.23
C ALA A 305 15.06 -4.17 -8.73
N LEU A 306 14.02 -4.28 -7.89
CA LEU A 306 14.17 -4.50 -6.46
C LEU A 306 14.82 -5.84 -6.10
N LEU A 307 14.48 -6.91 -6.83
CA LEU A 307 15.11 -8.23 -6.65
C LEU A 307 16.58 -8.22 -7.09
N SER A 308 16.89 -7.60 -8.22
CA SER A 308 18.26 -7.51 -8.73
C SER A 308 19.15 -6.63 -7.85
N GLU A 309 18.65 -5.51 -7.33
CA GLU A 309 19.38 -4.67 -6.36
C GLU A 309 19.67 -5.44 -5.06
N ALA A 310 18.68 -6.19 -4.58
CA ALA A 310 18.84 -7.11 -3.45
C ALA A 310 19.94 -8.17 -3.70
N ALA A 311 20.06 -8.67 -4.92
CA ALA A 311 21.07 -9.67 -5.27
C ALA A 311 22.45 -9.09 -5.54
N GLN A 312 22.57 -7.88 -6.09
CA GLN A 312 23.88 -7.24 -6.34
C GLN A 312 24.59 -6.82 -5.06
N THR A 313 23.84 -6.53 -4.01
CA THR A 313 24.35 -6.23 -2.66
C THR A 313 24.59 -7.50 -1.84
N TRP A 314 24.55 -8.67 -2.47
CA TRP A 314 24.96 -9.96 -1.92
C TRP A 314 26.47 -10.12 -2.14
N ASP A 315 27.28 -9.44 -1.34
CA ASP A 315 28.75 -9.54 -1.40
C ASP A 315 29.33 -10.47 -0.31
N GLY A 316 28.47 -11.20 0.40
CA GLY A 316 28.88 -12.11 1.48
C GLY A 316 29.23 -11.40 2.80
N THR A 317 29.20 -10.07 2.86
CA THR A 317 29.56 -9.32 4.08
C THR A 317 28.36 -8.96 4.97
N HIS A 318 27.14 -9.18 4.49
CA HIS A 318 25.89 -8.75 5.13
C HIS A 318 25.19 -9.89 5.86
N SER A 319 24.43 -9.52 6.91
CA SER A 319 23.80 -10.47 7.83
C SER A 319 22.65 -11.27 7.21
N VAL A 320 22.36 -12.45 7.79
CA VAL A 320 21.23 -13.32 7.41
C VAL A 320 19.88 -12.57 7.40
N GLU A 321 19.71 -11.61 8.29
CA GLU A 321 18.48 -10.82 8.41
C GLU A 321 18.34 -9.79 7.28
N GLU A 322 19.44 -9.23 6.78
CA GLU A 322 19.46 -8.36 5.60
C GLU A 322 19.16 -9.15 4.32
N CYS A 323 19.69 -10.37 4.21
CA CYS A 323 19.40 -11.27 3.09
C CYS A 323 17.92 -11.69 3.06
N LEU A 324 17.34 -12.08 4.19
CA LEU A 324 15.90 -12.38 4.30
C LEU A 324 15.01 -11.15 4.09
N ASN A 325 15.43 -9.97 4.55
CA ASN A 325 14.73 -8.72 4.29
C ASN A 325 14.75 -8.33 2.81
N LYS A 326 15.80 -8.72 2.07
CA LYS A 326 15.94 -8.53 0.62
C LYS A 326 15.04 -9.48 -0.18
N ILE A 327 14.88 -10.73 0.29
CA ILE A 327 13.92 -11.71 -0.24
C ILE A 327 12.46 -11.28 -0.03
N LYS A 328 12.14 -10.33 0.87
CA LYS A 328 10.78 -9.75 0.98
C LYS A 328 10.27 -9.19 -0.35
N SER A 329 11.13 -8.84 -1.30
CA SER A 329 10.72 -8.45 -2.66
C SER A 329 10.06 -9.60 -3.45
N LEU A 330 10.35 -10.88 -3.13
CA LEU A 330 9.61 -12.03 -3.66
C LEU A 330 8.15 -12.07 -3.18
N SER A 331 7.80 -11.36 -2.09
CA SER A 331 6.42 -11.36 -1.58
C SER A 331 5.42 -10.84 -2.61
N ALA A 332 5.78 -9.83 -3.43
CA ALA A 332 4.91 -9.33 -4.48
C ALA A 332 4.69 -10.38 -5.59
N TRP A 333 5.73 -11.16 -5.92
CA TRP A 333 5.64 -12.25 -6.89
C TRP A 333 4.83 -13.44 -6.37
N SER A 334 5.05 -13.86 -5.12
CA SER A 334 4.25 -14.89 -4.45
C SER A 334 2.80 -14.47 -4.34
N LEU A 335 2.53 -13.22 -3.96
CA LEU A 335 1.17 -12.72 -3.79
C LEU A 335 0.42 -12.60 -5.13
N THR A 336 1.12 -12.24 -6.20
CA THR A 336 0.56 -12.23 -7.56
C THR A 336 0.10 -13.64 -7.95
N GLN A 337 0.95 -14.63 -7.72
CA GLN A 337 0.65 -16.05 -7.94
C GLN A 337 -0.54 -16.50 -7.09
N GLU A 338 -0.52 -16.23 -5.79
CA GLU A 338 -1.56 -16.64 -4.85
C GLU A 338 -2.92 -16.08 -5.26
N THR A 339 -2.94 -14.82 -5.70
CA THR A 339 -4.14 -14.13 -6.16
C THR A 339 -4.70 -14.77 -7.43
N LEU A 340 -3.85 -15.07 -8.43
CA LEU A 340 -4.26 -15.79 -9.64
C LEU A 340 -4.85 -17.17 -9.30
N HIS A 341 -4.17 -17.93 -8.45
CA HIS A 341 -4.61 -19.26 -8.06
C HIS A 341 -5.91 -19.23 -7.25
N ALA A 342 -6.08 -18.24 -6.37
CA ALA A 342 -7.31 -18.02 -5.63
C ALA A 342 -8.49 -17.68 -6.56
N ALA A 343 -8.26 -16.86 -7.60
CA ALA A 343 -9.27 -16.49 -8.59
C ALA A 343 -9.70 -17.71 -9.45
N VAL A 344 -8.76 -18.57 -9.82
CA VAL A 344 -9.04 -19.83 -10.52
C VAL A 344 -9.84 -20.79 -9.64
N ARG A 345 -9.42 -20.99 -8.39
CA ARG A 345 -10.16 -21.84 -7.44
C ARG A 345 -11.57 -21.33 -7.17
N ALA A 346 -11.76 -20.01 -7.11
CA ALA A 346 -13.07 -19.40 -6.94
C ALA A 346 -14.01 -19.73 -8.12
N ALA A 347 -13.51 -19.67 -9.35
CA ALA A 347 -14.28 -20.04 -10.56
C ALA A 347 -14.65 -21.54 -10.57
N ASP A 348 -13.70 -22.42 -10.22
CA ASP A 348 -13.93 -23.87 -10.14
C ASP A 348 -15.00 -24.22 -9.08
N THR A 349 -14.97 -23.55 -7.93
CA THR A 349 -15.95 -23.77 -6.85
C THR A 349 -17.36 -23.32 -7.26
N PHE A 350 -17.46 -22.23 -8.02
CA PHE A 350 -18.75 -21.68 -8.48
C PHE A 350 -19.38 -22.56 -9.56
N SER A 351 -18.59 -23.03 -10.54
CA SER A 351 -19.06 -23.92 -11.61
C SER A 351 -19.56 -25.28 -11.10
N PHE A 352 -19.02 -25.78 -9.99
CA PHE A 352 -19.49 -27.01 -9.34
C PHE A 352 -20.87 -26.85 -8.68
N HIS A 353 -21.21 -25.64 -8.22
CA HIS A 353 -22.52 -25.37 -7.61
C HIS A 353 -23.64 -25.17 -8.66
N ASP A 354 -23.31 -24.69 -9.86
CA ASP A 354 -24.29 -24.49 -10.96
C ASP A 354 -24.56 -25.76 -11.78
N SER A 355 -23.61 -26.71 -11.85
CA SER A 355 -23.69 -27.89 -12.74
C SER A 355 -24.46 -29.11 -12.19
N GLY A 356 -25.16 -28.95 -11.07
CA GLY A 356 -26.22 -29.89 -10.68
C GLY A 356 -25.77 -31.04 -9.78
N GLN A 357 -25.77 -30.79 -8.47
CA GLN A 357 -26.35 -31.71 -7.49
C GLN A 357 -27.11 -30.90 -6.45
N ALA A 358 -28.44 -30.87 -6.58
CA ALA A 358 -29.34 -30.51 -5.50
C ALA A 358 -29.34 -31.65 -4.46
N THR A 359 -28.24 -31.80 -3.72
CA THR A 359 -28.21 -32.63 -2.51
C THR A 359 -28.17 -31.70 -1.30
N ALA A 360 -29.34 -31.60 -0.67
CA ALA A 360 -29.65 -31.00 0.64
C ALA A 360 -28.44 -30.52 1.46
N PHE A 361 -27.90 -29.36 1.11
CA PHE A 361 -27.07 -28.58 2.02
C PHE A 361 -27.74 -27.23 2.21
N GLN A 362 -27.97 -26.89 3.47
CA GLN A 362 -28.58 -25.64 3.89
C GLN A 362 -27.94 -24.47 3.14
N PRO A 363 -28.72 -23.46 2.71
CA PRO A 363 -28.15 -22.27 2.11
C PRO A 363 -27.12 -21.69 3.09
N PRO A 364 -25.89 -21.38 2.63
CA PRO A 364 -24.90 -20.76 3.49
C PRO A 364 -25.49 -19.46 4.06
N PRO A 365 -25.22 -19.10 5.33
CA PRO A 365 -25.77 -17.91 5.93
C PRO A 365 -25.49 -16.69 5.04
N GLU A 366 -26.50 -15.87 4.77
CA GLU A 366 -26.47 -14.78 3.76
C GLU A 366 -25.22 -13.89 3.83
N LYS A 367 -24.63 -13.73 5.02
CA LYS A 367 -23.37 -12.99 5.25
C LYS A 367 -22.14 -13.59 4.54
N ARG A 368 -22.08 -14.92 4.32
CA ARG A 368 -21.03 -15.59 3.54
C ARG A 368 -21.27 -15.47 2.03
N SER A 369 -22.53 -15.44 1.58
CA SER A 369 -22.87 -15.37 0.14
C SER A 369 -22.44 -14.06 -0.51
N ARG A 370 -22.66 -12.91 0.15
CA ARG A 370 -22.25 -11.59 -0.37
C ARG A 370 -20.74 -11.49 -0.58
N ARG A 371 -19.95 -11.98 0.39
CA ARG A 371 -18.47 -11.99 0.27
C ARG A 371 -17.94 -12.97 -0.78
N ALA A 372 -18.71 -13.98 -1.17
CA ALA A 372 -18.32 -14.95 -2.20
C ALA A 372 -18.63 -14.45 -3.61
N HIS A 373 -19.68 -13.63 -3.79
CA HIS A 373 -20.00 -12.99 -5.08
C HIS A 373 -19.08 -11.82 -5.42
N ASP A 374 -18.47 -11.17 -4.42
CA ASP A 374 -17.53 -10.05 -4.63
C ASP A 374 -16.08 -10.49 -4.91
N ARG A 375 -15.80 -11.79 -4.94
CA ARG A 375 -14.44 -12.30 -5.22
C ARG A 375 -14.20 -12.36 -6.73
N TRP A 376 -13.01 -11.89 -7.13
CA TRP A 376 -12.54 -12.07 -8.49
C TRP A 376 -12.53 -13.55 -8.88
N GLN A 377 -13.00 -13.85 -10.09
CA GLN A 377 -13.04 -15.19 -10.64
C GLN A 377 -12.34 -15.17 -11.99
N LEU A 378 -11.43 -16.12 -12.21
CA LEU A 378 -10.65 -16.25 -13.44
C LEU A 378 -10.80 -17.67 -13.97
N SER A 379 -11.24 -17.83 -15.22
CA SER A 379 -11.31 -19.18 -15.79
C SER A 379 -9.92 -19.73 -16.13
N ARG A 380 -9.71 -21.04 -15.96
CA ARG A 380 -8.44 -21.71 -16.34
C ARG A 380 -8.07 -21.49 -17.80
N HIS A 381 -9.07 -21.45 -18.68
CA HIS A 381 -8.87 -21.20 -20.10
C HIS A 381 -8.36 -19.78 -20.37
N HIS A 382 -8.93 -18.77 -19.70
CA HIS A 382 -8.46 -17.38 -19.83
C HIS A 382 -7.03 -17.23 -19.31
N LEU A 383 -6.70 -17.86 -18.18
CA LEU A 383 -5.33 -17.88 -17.66
C LEU A 383 -4.34 -18.53 -18.65
N ALA A 384 -4.71 -19.68 -19.25
CA ALA A 384 -3.85 -20.39 -20.19
C ALA A 384 -3.61 -19.61 -21.50
N GLN A 385 -4.54 -18.74 -21.89
CA GLN A 385 -4.42 -17.90 -23.09
C GLN A 385 -3.65 -16.58 -22.84
N ALA A 386 -3.42 -16.20 -21.59
CA ALA A 386 -2.72 -14.97 -21.25
C ALA A 386 -1.20 -15.13 -21.45
N SER A 387 -0.69 -14.75 -22.62
CA SER A 387 0.75 -14.85 -22.97
C SER A 387 1.66 -14.07 -22.00
N SER A 388 1.16 -12.96 -21.46
CA SER A 388 1.75 -12.15 -20.41
C SER A 388 2.10 -12.94 -19.15
N ILE A 389 1.34 -13.98 -18.78
CA ILE A 389 1.65 -14.83 -17.62
C ILE A 389 2.90 -15.65 -17.88
N SER A 390 3.06 -16.17 -19.10
CA SER A 390 4.31 -16.83 -19.52
C SER A 390 5.48 -15.85 -19.52
N SER A 391 5.28 -14.62 -20.01
CA SER A 391 6.31 -13.58 -19.99
C SER A 391 6.71 -13.16 -18.57
N LEU A 392 5.74 -13.02 -17.66
CA LEU A 392 6.00 -12.75 -16.24
C LEU A 392 6.83 -13.84 -15.58
N PHE A 393 6.48 -15.11 -15.85
CA PHE A 393 7.24 -16.24 -15.35
C PHE A 393 8.66 -16.27 -15.92
N SER A 394 8.82 -15.98 -17.22
CA SER A 394 10.15 -15.88 -17.86
C SER A 394 11.00 -14.76 -17.25
N LEU A 395 10.40 -13.61 -16.95
CA LEU A 395 11.09 -12.50 -16.27
C LEU A 395 11.54 -12.93 -14.86
N LEU A 396 10.64 -13.53 -14.08
CA LEU A 396 10.95 -14.05 -12.75
C LEU A 396 12.08 -15.08 -12.81
N LEU A 397 12.01 -16.02 -13.77
CA LEU A 397 13.01 -17.05 -14.00
C LEU A 397 14.39 -16.46 -14.25
N GLN A 398 14.51 -15.53 -15.20
CA GLN A 398 15.78 -14.87 -15.51
C GLN A 398 16.36 -14.18 -14.27
N THR A 399 15.51 -13.48 -13.50
CA THR A 399 15.92 -12.84 -12.25
C THR A 399 16.49 -13.84 -11.26
N LEU A 400 15.77 -14.92 -11.00
CA LEU A 400 16.17 -15.93 -10.02
C LEU A 400 17.45 -16.64 -10.46
N LEU A 401 17.61 -16.93 -11.76
CA LEU A 401 18.84 -17.51 -12.28
C LEU A 401 20.03 -16.56 -12.15
N ASP A 402 19.84 -15.24 -12.27
CA ASP A 402 20.90 -14.26 -12.04
C ASP A 402 21.25 -14.14 -10.55
N CYS A 403 20.24 -14.14 -9.67
CA CYS A 403 20.41 -13.92 -8.24
C CYS A 403 20.95 -15.15 -7.49
N MET A 404 20.71 -16.36 -8.01
CA MET A 404 20.95 -17.62 -7.30
C MET A 404 22.19 -18.38 -7.80
N ARG A 405 23.06 -17.71 -8.56
CA ARG A 405 24.35 -18.27 -8.99
C ARG A 405 25.24 -18.55 -7.79
N LEU A 406 26.08 -19.57 -7.87
CA LEU A 406 27.16 -19.79 -6.90
C LEU A 406 27.97 -18.50 -6.69
N PRO A 407 28.49 -18.21 -5.49
CA PRO A 407 29.36 -17.06 -5.28
C PRO A 407 30.67 -17.22 -6.07
N GLU A 408 31.36 -16.09 -6.33
CA GLU A 408 32.65 -16.10 -7.02
C GLU A 408 33.73 -16.88 -6.25
N PHE A 409 33.63 -16.91 -4.93
CA PHE A 409 34.52 -17.64 -4.03
C PHE A 409 33.73 -18.76 -3.31
N PRO A 410 33.63 -19.97 -3.90
CA PRO A 410 32.83 -21.07 -3.36
C PRO A 410 33.43 -21.74 -2.11
N GLU A 411 34.59 -21.27 -1.64
CA GLU A 411 35.23 -21.77 -0.41
C GLU A 411 34.66 -21.14 0.88
N ASP A 412 33.85 -20.09 0.74
CA ASP A 412 33.17 -19.45 1.86
C ASP A 412 31.91 -20.26 2.28
N GLU A 413 32.04 -21.04 3.36
CA GLU A 413 30.96 -21.85 3.92
C GLU A 413 29.74 -21.00 4.36
N GLU A 414 29.95 -19.76 4.80
CA GLU A 414 28.87 -18.87 5.23
C GLU A 414 28.08 -18.38 4.02
N ALA A 415 28.77 -17.94 2.96
CA ALA A 415 28.15 -17.56 1.70
C ALA A 415 27.38 -18.71 1.05
N LEU A 416 27.94 -19.92 1.05
CA LEU A 416 27.26 -21.13 0.58
C LEU A 416 26.02 -21.47 1.41
N GLY A 417 26.13 -21.40 2.74
CA GLY A 417 25.00 -21.63 3.65
C GLY A 417 23.86 -20.62 3.45
N MET A 418 24.21 -19.35 3.16
CA MET A 418 23.24 -18.30 2.82
C MET A 418 22.55 -18.58 1.48
N LEU A 419 23.32 -18.95 0.45
CA LEU A 419 22.77 -19.28 -0.87
C LEU A 419 21.78 -20.45 -0.78
N GLN A 420 22.10 -21.50 -0.02
CA GLN A 420 21.21 -22.64 0.18
C GLN A 420 19.88 -22.25 0.83
N ARG A 421 19.89 -21.36 1.84
CA ARG A 421 18.64 -20.87 2.46
C ARG A 421 17.81 -20.05 1.49
N ALA A 422 18.42 -19.16 0.71
CA ALA A 422 17.68 -18.42 -0.30
C ALA A 422 17.11 -19.35 -1.38
N ARG A 423 17.85 -20.41 -1.78
CA ARG A 423 17.38 -21.41 -2.73
C ARG A 423 16.13 -22.12 -2.22
N GLN A 424 16.06 -22.43 -0.93
CA GLN A 424 14.86 -23.00 -0.30
C GLN A 424 13.66 -22.04 -0.33
N GLU A 425 13.86 -20.75 -0.06
CA GLU A 425 12.78 -19.75 -0.13
C GLU A 425 12.29 -19.55 -1.58
N VAL A 426 13.22 -19.55 -2.54
CA VAL A 426 12.91 -19.47 -3.97
C VAL A 426 12.15 -20.72 -4.44
N GLU A 427 12.58 -21.92 -4.04
CA GLU A 427 11.87 -23.18 -4.30
C GLU A 427 10.42 -23.13 -3.79
N ALA A 428 10.23 -22.65 -2.55
CA ALA A 428 8.90 -22.47 -1.97
C ALA A 428 8.05 -21.47 -2.75
N ALA A 429 8.65 -20.38 -3.26
CA ALA A 429 7.97 -19.39 -4.09
C ALA A 429 7.65 -19.88 -5.52
N LEU A 430 8.45 -20.80 -6.07
CA LEU A 430 8.32 -21.32 -7.45
C LEU A 430 7.28 -22.43 -7.58
N LEU A 431 7.17 -23.31 -6.58
CA LEU A 431 6.23 -24.44 -6.58
C LEU A 431 4.77 -24.02 -6.94
N PRO A 432 4.23 -22.91 -6.39
CA PRO A 432 2.90 -22.43 -6.75
C PRO A 432 2.79 -21.87 -8.19
N TRP A 433 3.86 -21.34 -8.76
CA TRP A 433 3.91 -20.92 -10.18
C TRP A 433 3.87 -22.13 -11.11
N ALA A 434 4.61 -23.20 -10.79
CA ALA A 434 4.58 -24.45 -11.55
C ALA A 434 3.15 -25.00 -11.66
N ALA A 435 2.43 -25.04 -10.52
CA ALA A 435 1.04 -25.47 -10.48
C ALA A 435 0.10 -24.63 -11.37
N LEU A 436 0.28 -23.31 -11.45
CA LEU A 436 -0.50 -22.44 -12.32
C LEU A 436 -0.22 -22.68 -13.81
N LEU A 437 1.03 -22.96 -14.14
CA LEU A 437 1.50 -23.00 -15.53
C LEU A 437 1.23 -24.34 -16.21
N THR A 438 1.22 -25.45 -15.46
CA THR A 438 1.05 -26.87 -15.90
C THR A 438 0.01 -27.22 -17.01
N ASN A 439 -0.86 -26.29 -17.42
CA ASN A 439 -1.88 -26.50 -18.47
C ASN A 439 -1.67 -25.66 -19.74
N SER A 440 -0.60 -24.89 -19.85
CA SER A 440 -0.26 -24.14 -21.08
C SER A 440 0.88 -24.87 -21.84
N GLU A 441 0.98 -24.72 -23.16
CA GLU A 441 2.15 -25.25 -23.90
C GLU A 441 3.30 -24.21 -23.94
N THR A 442 2.98 -22.93 -23.77
CA THR A 442 3.93 -21.82 -23.93
C THR A 442 4.92 -21.72 -22.78
N TRP A 443 4.54 -22.10 -21.56
CA TRP A 443 5.46 -22.06 -20.41
C TRP A 443 6.55 -23.14 -20.48
N ILE A 444 6.26 -24.27 -21.13
CA ILE A 444 7.26 -25.34 -21.30
C ILE A 444 8.42 -24.78 -22.12
N ALA A 445 8.13 -24.06 -23.22
CA ALA A 445 9.15 -23.42 -24.04
C ALA A 445 9.97 -22.37 -23.26
N GLU A 446 9.33 -21.53 -22.46
CA GLU A 446 10.00 -20.53 -21.61
C GLU A 446 10.86 -21.19 -20.52
N LEU A 447 10.40 -22.30 -19.95
CA LEU A 447 11.17 -23.09 -19.00
C LEU A 447 12.44 -23.61 -19.66
N TRP A 448 12.38 -24.13 -20.89
CA TRP A 448 13.51 -24.71 -21.62
C TRP A 448 14.55 -23.70 -22.14
N GLU A 449 14.17 -22.44 -22.24
CA GLU A 449 15.01 -21.40 -22.85
C GLU A 449 16.37 -21.22 -22.15
N PRO A 450 16.49 -21.17 -20.81
CA PRO A 450 17.78 -21.08 -20.14
C PRO A 450 18.68 -22.29 -20.37
N LEU A 451 18.12 -23.51 -20.44
CA LEU A 451 18.92 -24.71 -20.76
C LEU A 451 19.46 -24.66 -22.18
N ARG A 452 18.66 -24.19 -23.15
CA ARG A 452 19.12 -24.05 -24.53
C ARG A 452 20.26 -23.03 -24.64
N ARG A 453 20.17 -21.91 -23.91
CA ARG A 453 21.26 -20.91 -23.87
C ARG A 453 22.54 -21.49 -23.28
N VAL A 454 22.43 -22.31 -22.23
CA VAL A 454 23.58 -23.01 -21.65
C VAL A 454 24.17 -24.02 -22.65
N GLU A 455 23.34 -24.78 -23.35
CA GLU A 455 23.79 -25.70 -24.42
C GLU A 455 24.52 -24.96 -25.55
N GLU A 456 23.97 -23.83 -26.00
CA GLU A 456 24.59 -22.96 -26.99
C GLU A 456 25.94 -22.40 -26.51
N LEU A 457 26.01 -21.91 -25.26
CA LEU A 457 27.24 -21.44 -24.64
C LEU A 457 28.30 -22.55 -24.59
N LEU A 458 27.93 -23.75 -24.10
CA LEU A 458 28.81 -24.92 -24.06
C LEU A 458 29.33 -25.33 -25.44
N SER A 459 28.47 -25.27 -26.47
CA SER A 459 28.85 -25.59 -27.85
C SER A 459 29.78 -24.54 -28.48
N GLY A 460 29.78 -23.31 -27.95
CA GLY A 460 30.59 -22.18 -28.41
C GLY A 460 31.96 -22.05 -27.72
N VAL A 461 32.13 -22.65 -26.54
CA VAL A 461 33.42 -22.65 -25.82
C VAL A 461 34.42 -23.52 -26.59
N LYS A 462 35.41 -22.88 -27.23
CA LYS A 462 36.57 -23.57 -27.80
C LYS A 462 37.57 -23.84 -26.68
N GLU A 463 38.28 -24.98 -26.75
CA GLU A 463 39.28 -25.44 -25.77
C GLU A 463 40.40 -24.42 -25.42
N GLU A 464 40.48 -23.27 -26.10
CA GLU A 464 41.55 -22.27 -25.96
C GLU A 464 41.16 -21.01 -25.15
N GLU A 465 39.91 -20.86 -24.69
CA GLU A 465 39.49 -19.70 -23.88
C GLU A 465 39.63 -19.98 -22.37
N GLY A 466 40.49 -19.20 -21.70
CA GLY A 466 41.07 -19.51 -20.38
C GLY A 466 40.11 -19.62 -19.17
N ASP A 467 40.70 -20.04 -18.03
CA ASP A 467 40.07 -20.45 -16.75
C ASP A 467 38.92 -19.58 -16.20
N PHE A 468 38.87 -18.29 -16.55
CA PHE A 468 37.81 -17.38 -16.10
C PHE A 468 36.48 -17.59 -16.85
N LEU A 469 36.55 -17.90 -18.15
CA LEU A 469 35.38 -18.18 -18.99
C LEU A 469 34.73 -19.51 -18.61
N THR A 470 35.54 -20.52 -18.27
CA THR A 470 35.05 -21.82 -17.78
C THR A 470 34.39 -21.72 -16.41
N PHE A 471 34.86 -20.87 -15.50
CA PHE A 471 34.25 -20.73 -14.17
C PHE A 471 32.88 -20.02 -14.21
N GLN A 472 32.74 -18.95 -15.00
CA GLN A 472 31.47 -18.25 -15.15
C GLN A 472 30.41 -19.13 -15.84
N VAL A 473 30.82 -19.88 -16.87
CA VAL A 473 29.98 -20.87 -17.53
C VAL A 473 29.56 -21.98 -16.55
N ALA A 474 30.46 -22.46 -15.70
CA ALA A 474 30.12 -23.45 -14.67
C ALA A 474 29.10 -22.95 -13.64
N ARG A 475 29.17 -21.68 -13.21
CA ARG A 475 28.18 -21.05 -12.32
C ARG A 475 26.80 -20.95 -12.97
N ASP A 476 26.76 -20.60 -14.25
CA ASP A 476 25.53 -20.48 -15.03
C ASP A 476 24.87 -21.85 -15.27
N ILE A 477 25.68 -22.87 -15.55
CA ILE A 477 25.23 -24.26 -15.66
C ILE A 477 24.63 -24.75 -14.34
N GLU A 478 25.33 -24.53 -13.23
CA GLU A 478 24.94 -25.06 -11.93
C GLU A 478 23.58 -24.48 -11.47
N VAL A 479 23.38 -23.17 -11.60
CA VAL A 479 22.11 -22.55 -11.18
C VAL A 479 20.95 -23.01 -12.05
N VAL A 480 21.18 -23.22 -13.35
CA VAL A 480 20.18 -23.75 -14.27
C VAL A 480 19.83 -25.18 -13.89
N ILE A 481 20.80 -26.07 -13.68
CA ILE A 481 20.54 -27.45 -13.27
C ILE A 481 19.78 -27.50 -11.93
N TRP A 482 20.21 -26.71 -10.93
CA TRP A 482 19.50 -26.60 -9.66
C TRP A 482 18.05 -26.17 -9.86
N PHE A 483 17.81 -25.07 -10.59
CA PHE A 483 16.47 -24.55 -10.83
C PHE A 483 15.57 -25.59 -11.51
N PHE A 484 16.08 -26.27 -12.54
CA PHE A 484 15.31 -27.30 -13.24
C PHE A 484 15.02 -28.50 -12.35
N GLY A 485 15.98 -28.92 -11.52
CA GLY A 485 15.78 -29.98 -10.54
C GLY A 485 14.67 -29.62 -9.54
N ALA A 486 14.75 -28.41 -8.97
CA ALA A 486 13.74 -27.83 -8.08
C ALA A 486 12.36 -27.78 -8.74
N PHE A 487 12.29 -27.26 -9.96
CA PHE A 487 11.04 -27.15 -10.71
C PHE A 487 10.43 -28.52 -11.03
N CYS A 488 11.23 -29.48 -11.51
CA CYS A 488 10.77 -30.83 -11.81
C CYS A 488 10.25 -31.56 -10.56
N ALA A 489 10.91 -31.38 -9.41
CA ALA A 489 10.47 -31.92 -8.12
C ALA A 489 9.14 -31.29 -7.65
N SER A 490 8.82 -30.08 -8.13
CA SER A 490 7.62 -29.33 -7.76
C SER A 490 6.38 -29.67 -8.61
N LEU A 491 6.53 -30.41 -9.72
CA LEU A 491 5.42 -30.77 -10.61
C LEU A 491 4.50 -31.82 -9.97
N PRO A 492 3.16 -31.73 -10.16
CA PRO A 492 2.22 -32.75 -9.69
C PRO A 492 2.53 -34.13 -10.30
N GLU A 493 2.36 -35.21 -9.52
CA GLU A 493 2.50 -36.59 -10.00
C GLU A 493 1.58 -36.85 -11.21
N GLY A 494 2.17 -37.25 -12.35
CA GLY A 494 1.45 -37.62 -13.58
C GLY A 494 1.46 -36.57 -14.71
N GLN A 495 2.05 -35.40 -14.51
CA GLN A 495 2.42 -34.45 -15.58
C GLN A 495 3.73 -34.88 -16.28
N PRO A 496 4.11 -34.34 -17.46
CA PRO A 496 5.21 -34.87 -18.27
C PRO A 496 6.59 -34.51 -17.66
N SER A 497 6.89 -35.06 -16.48
CA SER A 497 8.20 -35.09 -15.86
C SER A 497 9.23 -35.84 -16.71
N PHE A 498 8.77 -36.70 -17.62
CA PHE A 498 9.61 -37.50 -18.50
C PHE A 498 10.36 -36.66 -19.54
N ALA A 499 9.68 -35.71 -20.19
CA ALA A 499 10.32 -34.80 -21.13
C ALA A 499 11.33 -33.87 -20.42
N ALA A 500 11.03 -33.52 -19.16
CA ALA A 500 11.88 -32.62 -18.40
C ALA A 500 13.14 -33.28 -17.85
N ALA A 501 13.01 -34.52 -17.35
CA ALA A 501 14.13 -35.35 -16.96
C ALA A 501 15.02 -35.72 -18.15
N GLU A 502 14.44 -35.97 -19.33
CA GLU A 502 15.21 -36.33 -20.53
C GLU A 502 16.04 -35.17 -21.08
N ALA A 503 15.50 -33.95 -21.11
CA ALA A 503 16.25 -32.77 -21.56
C ALA A 503 17.32 -32.32 -20.55
N ALA A 504 17.02 -32.34 -19.24
CA ALA A 504 18.03 -32.11 -18.20
C ALA A 504 19.14 -33.17 -18.26
N SER A 505 18.79 -34.44 -18.47
CA SER A 505 19.77 -35.53 -18.64
C SER A 505 20.66 -35.33 -19.87
N ARG A 506 20.15 -34.80 -20.99
CA ARG A 506 20.95 -34.51 -22.19
C ARG A 506 21.93 -33.36 -21.95
N ALA A 507 21.47 -32.27 -21.33
CA ALA A 507 22.33 -31.13 -20.98
C ALA A 507 23.44 -31.52 -19.99
N ILE A 508 23.13 -32.37 -19.01
CA ILE A 508 24.11 -32.93 -18.07
C ILE A 508 25.09 -33.88 -18.77
N SER A 509 24.65 -34.60 -19.80
CA SER A 509 25.52 -35.54 -20.56
C SER A 509 26.45 -34.85 -21.57
N SER A 510 26.21 -33.56 -21.86
CA SER A 510 27.05 -32.73 -22.73
C SER A 510 28.10 -31.88 -21.99
N ILE A 511 28.00 -31.84 -20.66
CA ILE A 511 29.00 -31.29 -19.73
C ILE A 511 29.97 -32.42 -19.37
#